data_AF-A0A0S2S5I4-F1
#
_entry.id   AF-A0A0S2S5I4-F1
#
_cell.length_a   1.000
_cell.length_b   1.000
_cell.length_c   1.000
_cell.angle_alpha   90.00
_cell.angle_beta   90.00
_cell.angle_gamma   90.00
#
_symmetry.space_group_name_H-M   'P 1'
#
loop_
_entity.id
_entity.type
_entity.pdbx_description
1 polymer ?
#
loop_
_entity_poly.entity_id
_entity_poly.type
_entity_poly.pdbx_seq_one_letter_code
_entity_poly.pdbx_strand_id
1 'polypeptide(L)'
;MELAFIKNKKGTLLHPITGMISFLCGIFSLVELNINYLFLSSFFLPQALYSIPVLGIFSGIVALFTRRSKMYAWWGIGLNIFVLLFSFVILILAWSINPKP
;
A
#
# COMPACT_ATOMS: atom_id res chain seq x y z
N MET A 1 -38.27 35.35 -4.63
CA MET A 1 -37.63 34.70 -3.46
C MET A 1 -37.18 33.26 -3.78
N GLU A 2 -36.77 32.96 -5.02
CA GLU A 2 -36.40 31.59 -5.44
C GLU A 2 -34.96 31.44 -5.94
N LEU A 3 -34.20 32.54 -6.07
CA LEU A 3 -32.85 32.52 -6.63
C LEU A 3 -31.76 32.04 -5.66
N ALA A 4 -32.12 31.69 -4.41
CA ALA A 4 -31.18 31.19 -3.41
C ALA A 4 -30.94 29.66 -3.49
N PHE A 5 -31.65 28.93 -4.37
CA PHE A 5 -31.62 27.46 -4.39
C PHE A 5 -30.49 26.86 -5.24
N ILE A 6 -29.79 27.65 -6.05
CA ILE A 6 -28.54 27.21 -6.69
C ILE A 6 -27.38 27.46 -5.72
N LYS A 7 -27.50 26.91 -4.51
CA LYS A 7 -26.36 26.68 -3.64
C LYS A 7 -25.50 25.65 -4.35
N ASN A 8 -24.57 26.17 -5.14
CA ASN A 8 -23.46 25.51 -5.80
C ASN A 8 -22.96 24.36 -4.92
N LYS A 9 -23.48 23.14 -5.15
CA LYS A 9 -22.91 21.89 -4.64
C LYS A 9 -21.63 21.64 -5.44
N LYS A 10 -20.67 22.55 -5.36
CA LYS A 10 -19.25 22.23 -5.48
C LYS A 10 -18.86 21.49 -4.20
N GLY A 11 -19.53 20.36 -3.95
CA GLY A 11 -19.01 19.35 -3.05
C GLY A 11 -17.80 18.83 -3.77
N THR A 12 -16.64 19.41 -3.47
CA THR A 12 -15.37 18.92 -3.97
C THR A 12 -15.35 17.42 -3.70
N LEU A 13 -15.43 16.66 -4.78
CA LEU A 13 -15.17 15.23 -4.86
C LEU A 13 -13.67 15.01 -4.61
N LEU A 14 -13.14 15.56 -3.50
CA LEU A 14 -11.90 15.14 -2.89
C LEU A 14 -12.10 13.69 -2.46
N HIS A 15 -11.97 12.78 -3.42
CA HIS A 15 -11.72 11.38 -3.13
C HIS A 15 -10.63 11.35 -2.05
N PRO A 16 -10.74 10.54 -0.98
CA PRO A 16 -9.71 10.49 0.04
C PRO A 16 -8.39 10.02 -0.60
N ILE A 17 -7.56 11.01 -0.96
CA ILE A 17 -6.29 10.82 -1.69
C ILE A 17 -5.37 9.90 -0.88
N THR A 18 -5.47 9.94 0.45
CA THR A 18 -4.75 9.08 1.38
C THR A 18 -5.01 7.59 1.16
N GLY A 19 -6.26 7.18 0.92
CA GLY A 19 -6.58 5.77 0.62
C GLY A 19 -6.02 5.32 -0.72
N MET A 20 -6.05 6.21 -1.72
CA MET A 20 -5.47 5.97 -3.03
C MET A 20 -3.94 5.87 -2.96
N ILE A 21 -3.28 6.71 -2.16
CA ILE A 21 -1.83 6.62 -1.91
C ILE A 21 -1.47 5.27 -1.30
N SER A 22 -2.19 4.81 -0.28
CA SER A 22 -1.98 3.49 0.34
C SER A 22 -2.07 2.36 -0.70
N PHE A 23 -3.08 2.41 -1.56
CA PHE A 23 -3.28 1.46 -2.63
C PHE A 23 -2.15 1.48 -3.66
N LEU A 24 -1.74 2.67 -4.11
CA LEU A 24 -0.63 2.83 -5.05
C LEU A 24 0.69 2.33 -4.46
N CYS A 25 1.00 2.63 -3.20
CA CYS A 25 2.16 2.07 -2.50
C CYS A 25 2.14 0.53 -2.51
N GLY A 26 0.97 -0.07 -2.30
CA GLY A 26 0.80 -1.52 -2.38
C GLY A 26 1.11 -2.07 -3.78
N ILE A 27 0.60 -1.45 -4.83
CA ILE A 27 0.89 -1.84 -6.22
C ILE A 27 2.37 -1.68 -6.54
N PHE A 28 2.96 -0.53 -6.22
CA PHE A 28 4.39 -0.28 -6.47
C PHE A 28 5.28 -1.30 -5.76
N SER A 29 4.99 -1.59 -4.50
CA SER A 29 5.73 -2.60 -3.74
C SER A 29 5.56 -4.00 -4.32
N LEU A 30 4.37 -4.33 -4.83
CA LEU A 30 4.14 -5.60 -5.50
C LEU A 30 4.97 -5.71 -6.79
N VAL A 31 4.99 -4.65 -7.60
CA VAL A 31 5.77 -4.60 -8.84
C VAL A 31 7.26 -4.72 -8.52
N GLU A 32 7.76 -3.94 -7.56
CA GLU A 32 9.16 -3.99 -7.14
C GLU A 32 9.55 -5.38 -6.64
N LEU A 33 8.71 -6.00 -5.82
CA LEU A 33 8.92 -7.36 -5.33
C LEU A 33 9.04 -8.33 -6.51
N ASN A 34 8.09 -8.32 -7.45
CA ASN A 34 8.11 -9.23 -8.59
C ASN A 34 9.33 -8.98 -9.51
N ILE A 35 9.72 -7.72 -9.74
CA ILE A 35 10.93 -7.38 -10.50
C ILE A 35 12.18 -7.92 -9.80
N ASN A 36 12.30 -7.74 -8.48
CA ASN A 36 13.44 -8.25 -7.74
C ASN A 36 13.56 -9.77 -7.88
N TYR A 37 12.48 -10.52 -7.69
CA TYR A 37 12.51 -11.97 -7.86
C TYR A 37 12.77 -12.43 -9.30
N LEU A 38 12.30 -11.67 -10.30
CA LEU A 38 12.46 -12.05 -11.71
C LEU A 38 13.88 -11.80 -12.23
N PHE A 39 14.52 -10.70 -11.81
CA PHE A 39 15.78 -10.24 -12.40
C PHE A 39 16.99 -10.41 -11.49
N LEU A 40 16.81 -10.38 -10.16
CA LEU A 40 17.91 -10.48 -9.20
C LEU A 40 17.89 -11.89 -8.60
N SER A 41 18.84 -12.73 -9.04
CA SER A 41 19.10 -14.03 -8.44
C SER A 41 19.74 -13.96 -7.04
N SER A 42 20.09 -12.75 -6.60
CA SER A 42 20.60 -12.48 -5.26
C SER A 42 19.45 -12.22 -4.29
N PHE A 43 19.54 -12.86 -3.12
CA PHE A 43 18.59 -12.75 -2.00
C PHE A 43 18.65 -11.39 -1.28
N PHE A 44 19.01 -10.31 -1.98
CA PHE A 44 19.09 -8.99 -1.41
C PHE A 44 17.73 -8.31 -1.53
N LEU A 45 16.99 -8.23 -0.42
CA LEU A 45 15.77 -7.43 -0.36
C LEU A 45 16.15 -5.96 -0.15
N PRO A 46 16.02 -5.08 -1.16
CA PRO A 46 16.24 -3.65 -0.96
C PRO A 46 15.34 -3.09 0.15
N GLN A 47 15.87 -2.14 0.91
CA GLN A 47 15.15 -1.53 2.05
C GLN A 47 13.80 -0.90 1.64
N ALA A 48 13.67 -0.50 0.37
CA ALA A 48 12.43 -0.02 -0.24
C ALA A 48 11.27 -1.04 -0.16
N LEU A 49 11.56 -2.35 -0.25
CA LEU A 49 10.57 -3.43 -0.10
C LEU A 49 9.92 -3.48 1.29
N TYR A 50 10.51 -2.84 2.29
CA TYR A 50 9.94 -2.76 3.64
C TYR A 50 9.39 -1.37 3.95
N SER A 51 10.11 -0.32 3.58
CA SER A 51 9.72 1.05 3.93
C SER A 51 8.46 1.51 3.19
N ILE A 52 8.31 1.17 1.90
CA ILE A 52 7.15 1.58 1.10
C ILE A 52 5.87 0.89 1.59
N PRO A 53 5.83 -0.44 1.83
CA PRO A 53 4.64 -1.07 2.38
C PRO A 53 4.24 -0.55 3.76
N VAL A 54 5.21 -0.30 4.65
CA VAL A 54 4.94 0.23 5.98
C VAL A 54 4.28 1.61 5.89
N LEU A 55 4.80 2.51 5.06
CA LEU A 55 4.17 3.81 4.79
C LEU A 55 2.78 3.64 4.15
N GLY A 56 2.61 2.66 3.27
CA GLY A 56 1.33 2.26 2.69
C GLY A 56 0.30 1.81 3.74
N ILE A 57 0.72 1.04 4.74
CA ILE A 57 -0.15 0.61 5.85
C ILE A 57 -0.53 1.81 6.71
N PHE A 58 0.43 2.64 7.12
CA PHE A 58 0.15 3.83 7.93
C PHE A 58 -0.83 4.78 7.22
N SER A 59 -0.60 5.07 5.95
CA SER A 59 -1.52 5.90 5.16
C SER A 59 -2.90 5.26 5.00
N GLY A 60 -2.97 3.95 4.84
CA GLY A 60 -4.22 3.20 4.78
C GLY A 60 -5.01 3.26 6.09
N ILE A 61 -4.34 3.09 7.23
CA ILE A 61 -4.94 3.21 8.56
C ILE A 61 -5.48 4.62 8.76
N VAL A 62 -4.68 5.65 8.45
CA VAL A 62 -5.14 7.06 8.52
C VAL A 62 -6.35 7.28 7.62
N ALA A 63 -6.38 6.67 6.42
CA ALA A 63 -7.51 6.76 5.51
C ALA A 63 -8.78 6.07 6.04
N LEU A 64 -8.69 5.00 6.85
CA LEU A 64 -9.85 4.34 7.46
C LEU A 64 -10.62 5.23 8.44
N PHE A 65 -9.93 6.17 9.09
CA PHE A 65 -10.54 7.16 9.99
C PHE A 65 -11.25 8.30 9.25
N THR A 66 -11.11 8.41 7.93
CA THR A 66 -11.84 9.42 7.14
C THR A 66 -13.25 8.96 6.77
N ARG A 67 -14.20 9.91 6.68
CA ARG A 67 -15.64 9.65 6.43
C ARG A 67 -16.00 9.22 5.00
N ARG A 68 -15.05 9.17 4.06
CA ARG A 68 -15.30 8.85 2.63
C ARG A 68 -14.85 7.43 2.28
N SER A 69 -15.11 7.00 1.04
CA SER A 69 -14.91 5.63 0.53
C SER A 69 -13.67 4.93 1.10
N LYS A 70 -13.91 3.91 1.94
CA LYS A 70 -12.88 3.12 2.62
C LYS A 70 -12.33 1.99 1.77
N MET A 71 -12.87 1.79 0.56
CA MET A 71 -12.50 0.68 -0.31
C MET A 71 -11.00 0.69 -0.63
N TYR A 72 -10.46 1.83 -1.07
CA TYR A 72 -9.02 1.95 -1.36
C TYR A 72 -8.13 1.79 -0.12
N ALA A 73 -8.61 2.21 1.06
CA ALA A 73 -7.88 2.02 2.31
C ALA A 73 -7.77 0.53 2.67
N TRP A 74 -8.87 -0.23 2.59
CA TRP A 74 -8.86 -1.68 2.83
C TRP A 74 -7.99 -2.43 1.82
N TRP A 75 -8.13 -2.13 0.54
CA TRP A 75 -7.30 -2.75 -0.50
C TRP A 75 -5.83 -2.38 -0.34
N GLY A 76 -5.52 -1.12 -0.05
CA GLY A 76 -4.15 -0.67 0.19
C GLY A 76 -3.53 -1.36 1.39
N ILE A 77 -4.22 -1.41 2.53
CA ILE A 77 -3.74 -2.14 3.71
C ILE A 77 -3.51 -3.61 3.37
N GLY A 78 -4.47 -4.27 2.72
CA GLY A 78 -4.36 -5.68 2.34
C GLY A 78 -3.15 -5.97 1.46
N LEU A 79 -2.92 -5.16 0.41
CA LEU A 79 -1.78 -5.31 -0.49
C LEU A 79 -0.45 -5.10 0.24
N ASN A 80 -0.34 -4.04 1.04
CA ASN A 80 0.91 -3.75 1.75
C ASN A 80 1.21 -4.82 2.83
N ILE A 81 0.20 -5.30 3.56
CA ILE A 81 0.37 -6.42 4.51
C ILE A 81 0.79 -7.69 3.77
N PHE A 82 0.16 -8.00 2.64
CA PHE A 82 0.53 -9.15 1.82
C PHE A 82 2.00 -9.11 1.40
N VAL A 83 2.50 -7.97 0.92
CA VAL A 83 3.92 -7.81 0.55
C VAL A 83 4.84 -8.07 1.74
N LEU A 84 4.54 -7.50 2.91
CA LEU A 84 5.37 -7.70 4.10
C LEU A 84 5.37 -9.16 4.58
N LEU A 85 4.20 -9.79 4.63
CA LEU A 85 4.08 -11.20 5.02
C LEU A 85 4.82 -12.09 4.04
N PHE A 86 4.67 -11.86 2.74
CA PHE A 86 5.38 -12.62 1.72
C PHE A 86 6.90 -12.49 1.87
N SER A 87 7.41 -11.26 2.01
CA SER A 87 8.83 -11.00 2.22
C SER A 87 9.35 -11.66 3.50
N PHE A 88 8.58 -11.62 4.59
CA PHE A 88 8.92 -12.26 5.85
C PHE A 88 8.98 -13.79 5.74
N VAL A 89 7.99 -14.41 5.09
CA VAL A 89 7.97 -15.86 4.86
C VAL A 89 9.16 -16.30 4.01
N ILE A 90 9.48 -15.56 2.94
CA ILE A 90 10.63 -15.90 2.10
C ILE A 90 11.96 -15.71 2.86
N LEU A 91 12.11 -14.69 3.68
CA LEU A 91 13.30 -14.54 4.53
C LEU A 91 13.48 -15.75 5.47
N ILE A 92 12.41 -16.19 6.14
CA ILE A 92 12.46 -17.36 7.02
C ILE A 92 12.85 -18.62 6.23
N LEU A 93 12.23 -18.83 5.06
CA LEU A 93 12.55 -19.97 4.20
C LEU A 93 14.01 -19.93 3.74
N ALA A 94 14.53 -18.76 3.39
CA ALA A 94 15.91 -18.57 2.98
C ALA A 94 16.89 -18.95 4.10
N TRP A 95 16.64 -18.46 5.32
CA TRP A 95 17.45 -18.79 6.50
C TRP A 95 17.32 -20.24 6.91
N SER A 96 16.14 -20.85 6.71
CA SER A 96 15.91 -22.26 7.02
C SER A 96 16.61 -23.21 6.05
N ILE A 97 16.76 -22.83 4.78
CA ILE A 97 17.35 -23.68 3.73
C ILE A 97 18.88 -23.47 3.65
N ASN A 98 19.37 -22.26 3.89
CA ASN A 98 20.80 -21.95 3.91
C ASN A 98 21.20 -21.24 5.21
N PRO A 99 21.49 -21.99 6.29
CA PRO A 99 21.82 -21.42 7.60
C PRO A 99 23.24 -20.83 7.68
N LYS A 100 23.88 -20.49 6.56
CA LYS A 100 25.20 -19.84 6.57
C LYS A 100 25.05 -18.33 6.41
N PRO A 101 25.72 -17.55 7.29
CA PRO A 101 25.60 -16.09 7.35
C PRO A 101 26.09 -15.40 6.08
#